data_AF-A0A7V5ZF35-F1
#
_entry.id   AF-A0A7V5ZF35-F1
#
_cell.length_a   1.000
_cell.length_b   1.000
_cell.length_c   1.000
_cell.angle_alpha   90.00
_cell.angle_beta   90.00
_cell.angle_gamma   90.00
#
_symmetry.space_group_name_H-M   'P 1'
#
loop_
_entity.id
_entity.type
_entity.pdbx_description
1 polymer ?
#
loop_
_entity_poly.entity_id
_entity_poly.type
_entity_poly.pdbx_seq_one_letter_code
_entity_poly.pdbx_strand_id
1 'polypeptide(L)'
;MAHEAGDRYRLFAVAVGVYLLYRVGAPLVTFLGDGFVQVALSTLLFMALATWVVMRAAALPLRPSVAVALMALSLVLFLGVRLSPALVPALRQSPVTLEVVLGVSDTLMVLAASMLGLAVSHIIREPNILAPAALFAALVDFAVVSLWIPRVMEAAPHALSAVAVHVPQVGAKPTPTGLRPIGIIGPADFVFLAFYFACIWRFGMAARATYLWMVVALAGYMFFQNVVGSLTPRLMEAVDMLPGLVPMAVVLLIVNRKHFRFSREEKRAMAVAALLITGIITLAFWTLR
;
A
#
# COMPACT_ATOMS: atom_id res chain seq x y z
N MET A 1 25.56 -17.04 -8.17
CA MET A 1 24.95 -16.40 -6.98
C MET A 1 25.25 -14.90 -6.87
N ALA A 2 26.52 -14.44 -6.93
CA ALA A 2 26.83 -13.01 -6.85
C ALA A 2 26.24 -12.16 -8.01
N HIS A 3 26.24 -12.70 -9.23
CA HIS A 3 25.68 -12.02 -10.41
C HIS A 3 24.16 -11.82 -10.30
N GLU A 4 23.43 -12.83 -9.82
CA GLU A 4 21.98 -12.76 -9.63
C GLU A 4 21.57 -11.77 -8.53
N ALA A 5 22.38 -11.63 -7.47
CA ALA A 5 22.13 -10.65 -6.43
C ALA A 5 22.29 -9.22 -6.97
N GLY A 6 23.35 -8.96 -7.75
CA GLY A 6 23.59 -7.67 -8.40
C GLY A 6 22.42 -7.23 -9.30
N ASP A 7 21.86 -8.16 -10.07
CA ASP A 7 20.72 -7.86 -10.95
C ASP A 7 19.45 -7.51 -10.17
N ARG A 8 19.22 -8.13 -9.00
CA ARG A 8 18.08 -7.77 -8.13
C ARG A 8 18.19 -6.35 -7.59
N TYR A 9 19.36 -5.94 -7.12
CA TYR A 9 19.59 -4.56 -6.66
C TYR A 9 19.42 -3.54 -7.79
N ARG A 10 19.93 -3.84 -8.99
CA ARG A 10 19.76 -2.98 -10.17
C ARG A 10 18.29 -2.81 -10.53
N LEU A 11 17.53 -3.91 -10.62
CA LEU A 11 16.10 -3.86 -10.94
C LEU A 11 15.29 -3.14 -9.86
N PHE A 12 15.67 -3.27 -8.59
CA PHE A 12 15.07 -2.53 -7.50
C PHE A 12 15.35 -1.03 -7.61
N ALA A 13 16.59 -0.63 -7.85
CA ALA A 13 16.96 0.77 -8.05
C ALA A 13 16.23 1.40 -9.24
N VAL A 14 16.10 0.66 -10.35
CA VAL A 14 15.31 1.08 -11.52
C VAL A 14 13.84 1.26 -11.15
N ALA A 15 13.23 0.32 -10.42
CA ALA A 15 11.83 0.43 -10.01
C ALA A 15 11.59 1.67 -9.13
N VAL A 16 12.48 1.93 -8.15
CA VAL A 16 12.42 3.12 -7.29
C VAL A 16 12.60 4.39 -8.11
N GLY A 17 13.58 4.42 -9.02
CA GLY A 17 13.83 5.57 -9.88
C GLY A 17 12.64 5.90 -10.77
N VAL A 18 12.05 4.91 -11.45
CA VAL A 18 10.86 5.09 -12.30
C VAL A 18 9.66 5.53 -11.48
N TYR A 19 9.43 4.94 -10.31
CA TYR A 19 8.36 5.35 -9.41
C TYR A 19 8.52 6.80 -8.94
N LEU A 20 9.72 7.20 -8.52
CA LEU A 20 10.01 8.55 -8.08
C LEU A 20 9.83 9.56 -9.21
N LEU A 21 10.36 9.26 -10.41
CA LEU A 21 10.18 10.09 -11.60
C LEU A 21 8.71 10.27 -11.93
N TYR A 22 7.92 9.19 -11.87
CA TYR A 22 6.47 9.29 -12.06
C TYR A 22 5.80 10.10 -10.96
N ARG A 23 6.15 9.88 -9.69
CA ARG A 23 5.52 10.54 -8.54
C ARG A 23 5.75 12.05 -8.54
N VAL A 24 6.93 12.49 -8.96
CA VAL A 24 7.31 13.90 -9.09
C VAL A 24 6.79 14.49 -10.41
N GLY A 25 6.86 13.74 -11.50
CA GLY A 25 6.49 14.21 -12.83
C GLY A 25 4.98 14.28 -13.07
N ALA A 26 4.21 13.31 -12.57
CA ALA A 26 2.77 13.20 -12.84
C ALA A 26 1.97 14.46 -12.45
N PRO A 27 2.22 15.11 -11.29
CA PRO A 27 1.59 16.39 -10.96
C PRO A 27 1.99 17.57 -11.86
N LEU A 28 3.19 17.53 -12.44
CA LEU A 28 3.75 18.63 -13.25
C LEU A 28 3.23 18.60 -14.69
N VAL A 29 2.73 17.45 -15.15
CA VAL A 29 2.15 17.32 -16.48
C VAL A 29 0.68 17.72 -16.44
N THR A 30 0.37 18.89 -16.98
CA THR A 30 -1.00 19.29 -17.30
C THR A 30 -1.43 18.56 -18.58
N PHE A 31 -2.05 17.38 -18.46
CA PHE A 31 -2.71 16.76 -19.60
C PHE A 31 -3.99 17.54 -19.96
N LEU A 32 -4.27 17.61 -21.26
CA LEU A 32 -5.27 18.46 -21.91
C LEU A 32 -6.74 17.99 -21.74
N GLY A 33 -7.11 17.25 -20.69
CA GLY A 33 -8.47 16.75 -20.55
C GLY A 33 -8.93 16.51 -19.11
N ASP A 34 -10.10 17.04 -18.75
CA ASP A 34 -10.79 16.84 -17.46
C ASP A 34 -11.50 15.46 -17.41
N GLY A 35 -10.83 14.41 -17.89
CA GLY A 35 -11.43 13.11 -18.12
C GLY A 35 -11.27 12.15 -16.94
N PHE A 36 -12.36 11.52 -16.54
CA PHE A 36 -12.38 10.31 -15.69
C PHE A 36 -11.33 9.25 -16.10
N VAL A 37 -11.07 9.11 -17.40
CA VAL A 37 -10.07 8.18 -17.96
C VAL A 37 -8.65 8.53 -17.52
N GLN A 38 -8.30 9.81 -17.42
CA GLN A 38 -6.97 10.25 -17.01
C GLN A 38 -6.69 9.90 -15.55
N VAL A 39 -7.66 10.15 -14.68
CA VAL A 39 -7.63 9.76 -13.27
C VAL A 39 -7.49 8.25 -13.10
N ALA A 40 -8.28 7.48 -13.85
CA ALA A 40 -8.24 6.03 -13.78
C ALA A 40 -6.87 5.49 -14.24
N LEU A 41 -6.34 6.01 -15.36
CA LEU A 41 -5.04 5.61 -15.88
C LEU A 41 -3.89 6.01 -14.95
N SER A 42 -3.93 7.22 -14.38
CA SER A 42 -2.90 7.68 -13.46
C SER A 42 -2.89 6.87 -12.16
N THR A 43 -4.08 6.50 -11.67
CA THR A 43 -4.23 5.64 -10.49
C THR A 43 -3.73 4.24 -10.79
N LEU A 44 -4.10 3.64 -11.93
CA LEU A 44 -3.61 2.34 -12.36
C LEU A 44 -2.08 2.32 -12.48
N LEU A 45 -1.51 3.34 -13.14
CA LEU A 45 -0.07 3.45 -13.33
C LEU A 45 0.65 3.66 -12.00
N PHE A 46 0.10 4.49 -11.11
CA PHE A 46 0.62 4.66 -9.76
C PHE A 46 0.64 3.33 -9.00
N MET A 47 -0.48 2.60 -8.98
CA MET A 47 -0.59 1.30 -8.31
C MET A 47 0.37 0.28 -8.89
N ALA A 48 0.51 0.23 -10.22
CA ALA A 48 1.45 -0.64 -10.89
C ALA A 48 2.89 -0.35 -10.44
N LEU A 49 3.32 0.91 -10.49
CA LEU A 49 4.67 1.30 -10.11
C LEU A 49 4.94 1.12 -8.61
N ALA A 50 4.01 1.51 -7.74
CA ALA A 50 4.16 1.36 -6.29
C ALA A 50 4.24 -0.13 -5.90
N THR A 51 3.33 -0.96 -6.43
CA THR A 51 3.37 -2.42 -6.23
C THR A 51 4.65 -3.03 -6.81
N TRP A 52 5.17 -2.47 -7.91
CA TRP A 52 6.40 -2.95 -8.54
C TRP A 52 7.62 -2.68 -7.66
N VAL A 53 7.73 -1.47 -7.09
CA VAL A 53 8.75 -1.13 -6.08
C VAL A 53 8.70 -2.11 -4.92
N VAL A 54 7.50 -2.34 -4.37
CA VAL A 54 7.29 -3.23 -3.23
C VAL A 54 7.68 -4.68 -3.56
N MET A 55 7.23 -5.20 -4.70
CA MET A 55 7.58 -6.55 -5.15
C MET A 55 9.10 -6.71 -5.35
N ARG A 56 9.78 -5.67 -5.84
CA ARG A 56 11.24 -5.69 -6.03
C ARG A 56 12.00 -5.56 -4.72
N ALA A 57 11.54 -4.71 -3.80
CA ALA A 57 12.05 -4.62 -2.44
C ALA A 57 11.98 -5.98 -1.73
N ALA A 58 10.82 -6.65 -1.85
CA ALA A 58 10.57 -7.96 -1.27
C ALA A 58 11.43 -9.08 -1.85
N ALA A 59 12.00 -8.91 -3.06
CA ALA A 59 12.87 -9.89 -3.71
C ALA A 59 14.35 -9.80 -3.26
N LEU A 60 14.71 -8.75 -2.52
CA LEU A 60 16.09 -8.52 -2.10
C LEU A 60 16.51 -9.59 -1.07
N PRO A 61 17.71 -10.19 -1.23
CA PRO A 61 18.21 -11.22 -0.32
C PRO A 61 18.79 -10.60 0.97
N LEU A 62 17.99 -9.79 1.67
CA LEU A 62 18.40 -9.08 2.87
C LEU A 62 18.17 -9.94 4.12
N ARG A 63 19.10 -9.85 5.07
CA ARG A 63 18.89 -10.35 6.43
C ARG A 63 17.85 -9.48 7.15
N PRO A 64 17.06 -10.02 8.08
CA PRO A 64 16.02 -9.26 8.78
C PRO A 64 16.59 -8.05 9.53
N SER A 65 17.78 -8.17 10.14
CA SER A 65 18.44 -7.03 10.81
C SER A 65 18.80 -5.90 9.83
N VAL A 66 19.26 -6.24 8.62
CA VAL A 66 19.58 -5.26 7.58
C VAL A 66 18.30 -4.61 7.06
N ALA A 67 17.23 -5.37 6.87
CA ALA A 67 15.93 -4.83 6.49
C ALA A 67 15.41 -3.84 7.56
N VAL A 68 15.49 -4.18 8.85
CA VAL A 68 15.12 -3.27 9.95
C VAL A 68 16.00 -2.02 9.98
N ALA A 69 17.31 -2.15 9.76
CA ALA A 69 18.21 -1.00 9.70
C ALA A 69 17.87 -0.07 8.52
N LEU A 70 17.59 -0.63 7.34
CA LEU A 70 17.17 0.14 6.16
C LEU A 70 15.78 0.76 6.33
N MET A 71 14.86 0.08 7.02
CA MET A 71 13.57 0.64 7.42
C MET A 71 13.78 1.86 8.31
N ALA A 72 14.56 1.74 9.38
CA ALA A 72 14.82 2.82 10.31
C ALA A 72 15.51 4.01 9.60
N LEU A 73 16.50 3.75 8.76
CA LEU A 73 17.16 4.77 7.94
C LEU A 73 16.15 5.48 7.02
N SER A 74 15.30 4.72 6.31
CA SER A 74 14.30 5.30 5.41
C SER A 74 13.28 6.14 6.17
N LEU A 75 12.90 5.74 7.40
CA LEU A 75 11.98 6.48 8.25
C LEU A 75 12.60 7.79 8.78
N VAL A 76 13.87 7.76 9.19
CA VAL A 76 14.61 8.97 9.61
C VAL A 76 14.73 9.95 8.44
N LEU A 77 15.10 9.45 7.25
CA LEU A 77 15.17 10.26 6.05
C LEU A 77 13.79 10.80 5.65
N PHE A 78 12.73 9.98 5.76
CA PHE A 78 11.35 10.41 5.53
C PHE A 78 10.99 11.60 6.42
N LEU A 79 11.24 11.50 7.74
CA LEU A 79 10.94 12.58 8.68
C LEU A 79 11.76 13.84 8.34
N GLY A 80 13.06 13.68 8.05
CA GLY A 80 13.92 14.79 7.66
C GLY A 80 13.43 15.51 6.41
N VAL A 81 13.09 14.76 5.36
CA VAL A 81 12.59 15.32 4.09
C VAL A 81 11.20 15.94 4.27
N ARG A 82 10.28 15.25 4.97
CA ARG A 82 8.89 15.72 5.18
C ARG A 82 8.84 17.00 6.01
N LEU A 83 9.71 17.15 6.99
CA LEU A 83 9.79 18.34 7.85
C LEU A 83 10.61 19.48 7.22
N SER A 84 11.39 19.21 6.17
CA SER A 84 12.25 20.21 5.54
C SER A 84 11.54 21.49 5.09
N PRO A 85 10.30 21.49 4.54
CA PRO A 85 9.61 22.73 4.17
C PRO A 85 9.17 23.57 5.37
N ALA A 86 9.09 23.00 6.57
CA ALA A 86 8.83 23.74 7.80
C ALA A 86 10.11 24.41 8.34
N LEU A 87 11.26 23.77 8.15
CA LEU A 87 12.56 24.27 8.61
C LEU A 87 13.19 25.26 7.63
N VAL A 88 12.93 25.10 6.33
CA VAL A 88 13.46 25.93 5.25
C VAL A 88 12.31 26.51 4.43
N PRO A 89 11.77 27.69 4.81
CA PRO A 89 10.61 28.30 4.15
C PRO A 89 10.79 28.55 2.64
N ALA A 90 12.03 28.72 2.18
CA ALA A 90 12.35 28.87 0.76
C ALA A 90 11.86 27.68 -0.10
N LEU A 91 11.78 26.47 0.48
CA LEU A 91 11.27 25.29 -0.22
C LEU A 91 9.76 25.38 -0.54
N ARG A 92 9.01 26.23 0.17
CA ARG A 92 7.57 26.46 -0.07
C ARG A 92 7.29 27.43 -1.22
N GLN A 93 8.31 28.16 -1.67
CA GLN A 93 8.11 29.23 -2.66
C GLN A 93 7.95 28.70 -4.09
N SER A 94 8.47 27.50 -4.38
CA SER A 94 8.36 26.87 -5.68
C SER A 94 7.45 25.64 -5.60
N PRO A 95 6.35 25.57 -6.39
CA PRO A 95 5.47 24.41 -6.41
C PRO A 95 6.20 23.15 -6.88
N VAL A 96 7.16 23.28 -7.79
CA VAL A 96 8.00 22.17 -8.27
C VAL A 96 8.85 21.61 -7.14
N THR A 97 9.49 22.49 -6.37
CA THR A 97 10.34 22.08 -5.23
C THR A 97 9.53 21.35 -4.17
N LEU A 98 8.31 21.82 -3.90
CA LEU A 98 7.42 21.17 -2.95
C LEU A 98 7.01 19.77 -3.43
N GLU A 99 6.63 19.60 -4.70
CA GLU A 99 6.28 18.28 -5.26
C GLU A 99 7.46 17.31 -5.26
N VAL A 100 8.69 17.80 -5.50
CA VAL A 100 9.91 16.98 -5.37
C VAL A 100 10.07 16.50 -3.93
N VAL A 101 9.94 17.39 -2.93
CA VAL A 101 10.06 17.02 -1.51
C VAL A 101 8.98 16.00 -1.12
N LEU A 102 7.74 16.23 -1.53
CA LEU A 102 6.63 15.30 -1.26
C LEU A 102 6.84 13.94 -1.95
N GLY A 103 7.27 13.93 -3.21
CA GLY A 103 7.51 12.69 -3.95
C GLY A 103 8.68 11.87 -3.39
N VAL A 104 9.76 12.52 -2.97
CA VAL A 104 10.88 11.86 -2.27
C VAL A 104 10.42 11.30 -0.93
N SER A 105 9.68 12.11 -0.15
CA SER A 105 9.12 11.70 1.13
C SER A 105 8.22 10.46 0.98
N ASP A 106 7.26 10.49 0.07
CA ASP A 106 6.34 9.37 -0.18
C ASP A 106 7.10 8.11 -0.60
N THR A 107 8.14 8.26 -1.43
CA THR A 107 9.01 7.14 -1.82
C THR A 107 9.74 6.54 -0.63
N LEU A 108 10.29 7.36 0.27
CA LEU A 108 10.95 6.90 1.49
C LEU A 108 9.99 6.17 2.44
N MET A 109 8.73 6.62 2.53
CA MET A 109 7.70 5.91 3.30
C MET A 109 7.40 4.53 2.70
N VAL A 110 7.21 4.44 1.38
CA VAL A 110 7.00 3.15 0.69
C VAL A 110 8.19 2.21 0.92
N LEU A 111 9.42 2.74 0.88
CA LEU A 111 10.63 1.98 1.16
C LEU A 111 10.69 1.49 2.61
N ALA A 112 10.40 2.36 3.59
CA ALA A 112 10.35 2.00 4.99
C ALA A 112 9.32 0.89 5.25
N ALA A 113 8.09 1.08 4.77
CA ALA A 113 7.02 0.09 4.86
C ALA A 113 7.41 -1.24 4.19
N SER A 114 8.05 -1.18 3.02
CA SER A 114 8.50 -2.38 2.30
C SER A 114 9.56 -3.17 3.06
N MET A 115 10.53 -2.48 3.66
CA MET A 115 11.57 -3.10 4.46
C MET A 115 11.01 -3.73 5.74
N LEU A 116 10.02 -3.09 6.37
CA LEU A 116 9.32 -3.67 7.52
C LEU A 116 8.59 -4.96 7.13
N GLY A 117 7.81 -4.94 6.04
CA GLY A 117 7.12 -6.13 5.56
C GLY A 117 8.08 -7.27 5.22
N LEU A 118 9.21 -6.96 4.58
CA LEU A 118 10.28 -7.93 4.31
C LEU A 118 10.85 -8.51 5.61
N ALA A 119 11.12 -7.68 6.63
CA ALA A 119 11.62 -8.15 7.93
C ALA A 119 10.61 -9.09 8.62
N VAL A 120 9.34 -8.67 8.71
CA VAL A 120 8.26 -9.45 9.32
C VAL A 120 8.03 -10.77 8.59
N SER A 121 8.22 -10.81 7.27
CA SER A 121 8.05 -12.04 6.49
C SER A 121 8.88 -13.20 7.05
N HIS A 122 10.09 -12.91 7.58
CA HIS A 122 11.02 -13.93 8.11
C HIS A 122 10.46 -14.71 9.31
N ILE A 123 9.45 -14.16 10.01
CA ILE A 123 8.75 -14.85 11.09
C ILE A 123 7.96 -16.05 10.53
N ILE A 124 7.45 -15.93 9.31
CA ILE A 124 6.69 -16.99 8.64
C ILE A 124 7.65 -18.04 8.11
N ARG A 125 7.48 -19.26 8.62
CA ARG A 125 8.28 -20.43 8.26
C ARG A 125 7.65 -21.29 7.18
N GLU A 126 6.32 -21.27 7.09
CA GLU A 126 5.57 -22.16 6.23
C GLU A 126 4.52 -21.42 5.39
N PRO A 127 4.28 -21.85 4.14
CA PRO A 127 3.34 -21.21 3.24
C PRO A 127 1.90 -21.30 3.76
N ASN A 128 1.53 -22.37 4.45
CA ASN A 128 0.16 -22.54 4.96
C ASN A 128 -0.22 -21.48 6.01
N ILE A 129 0.75 -20.90 6.73
CA ILE A 129 0.50 -19.84 7.74
C ILE A 129 0.08 -18.51 7.09
N LEU A 130 0.41 -18.30 5.81
CA LEU A 130 0.03 -17.06 5.10
C LEU A 130 -1.47 -16.86 5.03
N ALA A 131 -2.25 -17.93 4.90
CA ALA A 131 -3.69 -17.81 4.76
C ALA A 131 -4.40 -17.32 6.03
N PRO A 132 -4.17 -17.93 7.22
CA PRO A 132 -4.71 -17.37 8.46
C PRO A 132 -4.10 -16.00 8.79
N ALA A 133 -2.81 -15.77 8.45
CA ALA A 133 -2.21 -14.44 8.63
C ALA A 133 -2.89 -13.37 7.77
N ALA A 134 -3.25 -13.69 6.53
CA ALA A 134 -3.93 -12.75 5.63
C ALA A 134 -5.36 -12.44 6.10
N LEU A 135 -6.06 -13.44 6.63
CA LEU A 135 -7.38 -13.26 7.22
C LEU A 135 -7.32 -12.38 8.48
N PHE A 136 -6.33 -12.60 9.34
CA PHE A 136 -6.11 -11.77 10.53
C PHE A 136 -5.70 -10.34 10.16
N ALA A 137 -4.85 -10.17 9.15
CA ALA A 137 -4.49 -8.85 8.63
C ALA A 137 -5.72 -8.06 8.19
N ALA A 138 -6.64 -8.68 7.44
CA ALA A 138 -7.90 -8.04 7.04
C ALA A 138 -8.76 -7.61 8.24
N LEU A 139 -8.80 -8.40 9.32
CA LEU A 139 -9.50 -8.02 10.56
C LEU A 139 -8.84 -6.80 11.23
N VAL A 140 -7.50 -6.81 11.34
CA VAL A 140 -6.75 -5.69 11.94
C VAL A 140 -6.96 -4.43 11.11
N ASP A 141 -6.93 -4.53 9.79
CA ASP A 141 -7.20 -3.41 8.87
C ASP A 141 -8.58 -2.83 9.10
N PHE A 142 -9.60 -3.70 9.15
CA PHE A 142 -10.96 -3.29 9.46
C PHE A 142 -11.07 -2.58 10.80
N ALA A 143 -10.42 -3.12 11.85
CA ALA A 143 -10.44 -2.50 13.17
C ALA A 143 -9.74 -1.13 13.17
N VAL A 144 -8.60 -0.99 12.48
CA VAL A 144 -7.88 0.28 12.38
C VAL A 144 -8.72 1.31 11.63
N VAL A 145 -9.26 0.95 10.47
CA VAL A 145 -10.06 1.85 9.63
C VAL A 145 -11.38 2.24 10.32
N SER A 146 -12.06 1.28 10.95
CA SER A 146 -13.41 1.48 11.47
C SER A 146 -13.44 2.04 12.89
N LEU A 147 -12.47 1.71 13.74
CA LEU A 147 -12.50 2.06 15.17
C LEU A 147 -11.43 3.08 15.56
N TRP A 148 -10.26 3.03 14.91
CA TRP A 148 -9.11 3.83 15.33
C TRP A 148 -9.00 5.15 14.55
N ILE A 149 -9.15 5.13 13.23
CA ILE A 149 -9.08 6.33 12.40
C ILE A 149 -10.10 7.40 12.83
N PRO A 150 -11.40 7.10 13.06
CA PRO A 150 -12.35 8.12 13.50
C PRO A 150 -11.95 8.79 14.82
N ARG A 151 -11.49 7.99 15.80
CA ARG A 151 -11.03 8.51 17.10
C ARG A 151 -9.78 9.38 16.99
N VAL A 152 -8.85 9.02 16.11
CA VAL A 152 -7.66 9.83 15.85
C VAL A 152 -8.02 11.10 15.08
N MET A 153 -8.99 11.06 14.17
CA MET A 153 -9.50 12.25 13.48
C MET A 153 -10.19 13.22 14.44
N GLU A 154 -10.90 12.72 15.44
CA GLU A 154 -11.48 13.53 16.52
C GLU A 154 -10.41 14.13 17.43
N ALA A 155 -9.36 13.38 17.79
CA ALA A 155 -8.34 13.81 18.74
C ALA A 155 -7.20 14.63 18.12
N ALA A 156 -6.81 14.33 16.87
CA ALA A 156 -5.62 14.90 16.22
C ALA A 156 -5.75 14.87 14.67
N PRO A 157 -6.60 15.75 14.08
CA PRO A 157 -6.90 15.73 12.64
C PRO A 157 -5.68 15.96 11.73
N HIS A 158 -4.62 16.62 12.24
CA HIS A 158 -3.38 16.87 11.50
C HIS A 158 -2.40 15.69 11.47
N ALA A 159 -2.59 14.66 12.31
CA ALA A 159 -1.67 13.53 12.39
C ALA A 159 -1.81 12.55 11.21
N LEU A 160 -3.02 12.38 10.68
CA LEU A 160 -3.29 11.41 9.61
C LEU A 160 -2.69 11.85 8.26
N SER A 161 -2.82 13.13 7.91
CA SER A 161 -2.27 13.70 6.67
C SER A 161 -0.74 13.81 6.68
N ALA A 162 -0.11 13.74 7.85
CA ALA A 162 1.34 13.73 7.99
C ALA A 162 1.98 12.37 7.67
N VAL A 163 1.24 11.27 7.83
CA VAL A 163 1.75 9.90 7.73
C VAL A 163 1.27 9.16 6.46
N ALA A 164 0.20 9.65 5.83
CA ALA A 164 -0.37 9.14 4.59
C ALA A 164 0.56 9.28 3.38
N VAL A 165 0.59 8.26 2.50
CA VAL A 165 1.16 8.38 1.15
C VAL A 165 0.08 8.88 0.21
N HIS A 166 0.38 9.94 -0.53
CA HIS A 166 -0.61 10.63 -1.35
C HIS A 166 -0.56 10.09 -2.79
N VAL A 167 -1.70 9.61 -3.30
CA VAL A 167 -1.81 9.22 -4.72
C VAL A 167 -1.76 10.49 -5.57
N PRO A 168 -0.77 10.63 -6.49
CA PRO A 168 -0.65 11.81 -7.33
C PRO A 168 -1.84 11.93 -8.29
N GLN A 169 -2.46 13.12 -8.34
CA GLN A 169 -3.41 13.49 -9.37
C GLN A 169 -2.68 14.07 -10.58
N VAL A 170 -2.94 13.53 -11.77
CA VAL A 170 -2.46 14.13 -13.01
C VAL A 170 -3.36 15.30 -13.37
N GLY A 171 -2.80 16.50 -13.52
CA GLY A 171 -3.49 17.69 -14.01
C GLY A 171 -4.28 18.51 -12.97
N ALA A 172 -4.17 18.23 -11.68
CA ALA A 172 -4.83 19.07 -10.68
C ALA A 172 -4.13 20.43 -10.55
N LYS A 173 -4.93 21.51 -10.59
CA LYS A 173 -4.42 22.88 -10.40
C LYS A 173 -3.73 22.96 -9.04
N PRO A 174 -2.51 23.52 -8.95
CA PRO A 174 -1.83 23.70 -7.67
C PRO A 174 -2.64 24.68 -6.81
N THR A 175 -3.39 24.14 -5.85
CA THR A 175 -4.05 24.94 -4.82
C THR A 175 -3.05 25.32 -3.71
N PRO A 176 -3.23 26.45 -3.00
CA PRO A 176 -2.37 26.87 -1.89
C PRO A 176 -2.27 25.83 -0.75
N THR A 177 -3.17 24.85 -0.74
CA THR A 177 -3.29 23.75 0.22
C THR A 177 -2.77 22.39 -0.33
N GLY A 178 -2.16 22.36 -1.51
CA GLY A 178 -1.71 21.14 -2.18
C GLY A 178 -2.82 20.45 -2.99
N LEU A 179 -2.44 19.43 -3.78
CA LEU A 179 -3.35 18.58 -4.58
C LEU A 179 -4.29 17.83 -3.64
N ARG A 180 -5.61 17.85 -3.90
CA ARG A 180 -6.55 16.94 -3.21
C ARG A 180 -6.22 15.50 -3.63
N PRO A 181 -5.85 14.58 -2.72
CA PRO A 181 -5.64 13.18 -3.10
C PRO A 181 -6.95 12.54 -3.55
N ILE A 182 -6.92 11.70 -4.59
CA ILE A 182 -8.09 10.86 -4.99
C ILE A 182 -8.30 9.72 -3.99
N GLY A 183 -7.23 9.37 -3.26
CA GLY A 183 -7.28 8.48 -2.13
C GLY A 183 -5.97 8.54 -1.36
N ILE A 184 -6.05 8.11 -0.10
CA ILE A 184 -4.90 7.94 0.78
C ILE A 184 -4.63 6.45 0.83
N ILE A 185 -3.40 6.04 0.50
CA ILE A 185 -2.95 4.68 0.77
C ILE A 185 -2.19 4.71 2.09
N GLY A 186 -2.57 3.81 2.99
CA GLY A 186 -1.92 3.70 4.28
C GLY A 186 -0.52 3.14 4.13
N PRO A 187 0.45 3.54 4.97
CA PRO A 187 1.74 2.85 5.04
C PRO A 187 1.56 1.36 5.38
N ALA A 188 0.50 0.98 6.09
CA ALA A 188 0.17 -0.40 6.40
C ALA A 188 -0.03 -1.25 5.14
N ASP A 189 -0.73 -0.74 4.12
CA ASP A 189 -0.95 -1.44 2.86
C ASP A 189 0.38 -1.88 2.23
N PHE A 190 1.37 -0.97 2.21
CA PHE A 190 2.70 -1.27 1.69
C PHE A 190 3.46 -2.29 2.56
N VAL A 191 3.30 -2.25 3.88
CA VAL A 191 3.89 -3.26 4.80
C VAL A 191 3.35 -4.65 4.46
N PHE A 192 2.03 -4.81 4.36
CA PHE A 192 1.42 -6.10 4.08
C PHE A 192 1.68 -6.59 2.66
N LEU A 193 1.64 -5.70 1.68
CA LEU A 193 1.99 -6.01 0.29
C LEU A 193 3.43 -6.52 0.20
N ALA A 194 4.37 -5.86 0.87
CA ALA A 194 5.76 -6.28 0.93
C ALA A 194 5.94 -7.61 1.67
N PHE A 195 5.24 -7.78 2.80
CA PHE A 195 5.20 -9.02 3.55
C PHE A 195 4.72 -10.20 2.67
N TYR A 196 3.62 -10.03 1.95
CA TYR A 196 3.09 -11.07 1.06
C TYR A 196 4.05 -11.37 -0.08
N PHE A 197 4.57 -10.36 -0.78
CA PHE A 197 5.55 -10.60 -1.85
C PHE A 197 6.82 -11.26 -1.33
N ALA A 198 7.30 -10.90 -0.14
CA ALA A 198 8.51 -11.48 0.44
C ALA A 198 8.29 -12.96 0.75
N CYS A 199 7.13 -13.31 1.32
CA CYS A 199 6.75 -14.71 1.52
C CYS A 199 6.59 -15.47 0.20
N ILE A 200 5.96 -14.88 -0.81
CA ILE A 200 5.82 -15.49 -2.14
C ILE A 200 7.20 -15.79 -2.74
N TRP A 201 8.14 -14.84 -2.68
CA TRP A 201 9.50 -15.04 -3.18
C TRP A 201 10.25 -16.11 -2.39
N ARG A 202 10.14 -16.10 -1.06
CA ARG A 202 10.80 -17.08 -0.18
C ARG A 202 10.26 -18.50 -0.35
N PHE A 203 8.96 -18.64 -0.60
CA PHE A 203 8.32 -19.94 -0.82
C PHE A 203 8.27 -20.37 -2.29
N GLY A 204 8.93 -19.63 -3.21
CA GLY A 204 8.99 -19.99 -4.63
C GLY A 204 7.64 -19.96 -5.35
N MET A 205 6.72 -19.12 -4.87
CA MET A 205 5.37 -18.97 -5.42
C MET A 205 5.34 -18.07 -6.67
N ALA A 206 4.17 -17.90 -7.26
CA ALA A 206 3.99 -17.23 -8.56
C ALA A 206 4.01 -15.68 -8.48
N ALA A 207 5.14 -15.09 -8.08
CA ALA A 207 5.27 -13.65 -7.83
C ALA A 207 4.80 -12.73 -8.96
N ARG A 208 5.14 -13.05 -10.22
CA ARG A 208 4.74 -12.25 -11.38
C ARG A 208 3.23 -12.25 -11.59
N ALA A 209 2.60 -13.43 -11.46
CA ALA A 209 1.15 -13.56 -11.58
C ALA A 209 0.47 -12.83 -10.42
N THR A 210 0.97 -12.98 -9.20
CA THR A 210 0.43 -12.26 -8.04
C THR A 210 0.54 -10.77 -8.22
N TYR A 211 1.67 -10.25 -8.71
CA TYR A 211 1.82 -8.83 -9.04
C TYR A 211 0.76 -8.32 -10.01
N LEU A 212 0.59 -8.99 -11.16
CA LEU A 212 -0.38 -8.56 -12.16
C LEU A 212 -1.80 -8.50 -11.59
N TRP A 213 -2.22 -9.56 -10.90
CA TRP A 213 -3.55 -9.64 -10.30
C TRP A 213 -3.73 -8.67 -9.14
N MET A 214 -2.66 -8.36 -8.39
CA MET A 214 -2.70 -7.39 -7.30
C MET A 214 -2.91 -5.98 -7.85
N VAL A 215 -2.22 -5.62 -8.93
CA VAL A 215 -2.41 -4.33 -9.62
C VAL A 215 -3.84 -4.22 -10.13
N VAL A 216 -4.36 -5.26 -10.79
CA VAL A 216 -5.75 -5.29 -11.29
C VAL A 216 -6.75 -5.18 -10.15
N ALA A 217 -6.57 -5.93 -9.06
CA ALA A 217 -7.50 -5.90 -7.93
C ALA A 217 -7.49 -4.56 -7.19
N LEU A 218 -6.31 -3.99 -6.91
CA LEU A 218 -6.19 -2.72 -6.21
C LEU A 218 -6.67 -1.54 -7.06
N ALA A 219 -6.32 -1.51 -8.35
CA ALA A 219 -6.83 -0.49 -9.26
C ALA A 219 -8.34 -0.62 -9.48
N GLY A 220 -8.85 -1.85 -9.64
CA GLY A 220 -10.28 -2.13 -9.75
C GLY A 220 -11.04 -1.78 -8.47
N TYR A 221 -10.44 -2.00 -7.31
CA TYR A 221 -11.00 -1.62 -6.01
C TYR A 221 -11.09 -0.10 -5.87
N MET A 222 -10.01 0.64 -6.13
CA MET A 222 -10.05 2.11 -6.13
C MET A 222 -11.02 2.67 -7.16
N PHE A 223 -11.10 2.06 -8.34
CA PHE A 223 -12.08 2.43 -9.37
C PHE A 223 -13.51 2.24 -8.87
N PHE A 224 -13.80 1.08 -8.27
CA PHE A 224 -15.09 0.77 -7.68
C PHE A 224 -15.47 1.77 -6.59
N GLN A 225 -14.55 2.10 -5.68
CA GLN A 225 -14.77 3.14 -4.65
C GLN A 225 -15.12 4.49 -5.27
N ASN A 226 -14.35 4.94 -6.27
CA ASN A 226 -14.60 6.22 -6.93
C ASN A 226 -15.95 6.26 -7.67
N VAL A 227 -16.31 5.19 -8.39
CA VAL A 227 -17.56 5.13 -9.15
C VAL A 227 -18.77 4.99 -8.21
N VAL A 228 -18.73 4.06 -7.26
CA VAL A 228 -19.83 3.83 -6.33
C VAL A 228 -20.03 5.01 -5.38
N GLY A 229 -18.93 5.62 -4.90
CA GLY A 229 -19.00 6.83 -4.08
C GLY A 229 -19.64 8.00 -4.82
N SER A 230 -19.44 8.11 -6.14
CA SER A 230 -20.11 9.14 -6.96
C SER A 230 -21.60 8.88 -7.20
N LEU A 231 -22.03 7.60 -7.24
CA LEU A 231 -23.40 7.21 -7.59
C LEU A 231 -24.33 7.08 -6.39
N THR A 232 -23.82 6.81 -5.19
CA THR A 232 -24.70 6.58 -4.03
C THR A 232 -24.02 6.98 -2.72
N PRO A 233 -24.24 8.22 -2.24
CA PRO A 233 -23.63 8.72 -0.99
C PRO A 233 -23.91 7.85 0.24
N ARG A 234 -25.05 7.14 0.28
CA ARG A 234 -25.43 6.23 1.37
C ARG A 234 -24.71 4.88 1.37
N LEU A 235 -24.20 4.42 0.22
CA LEU A 235 -23.34 3.24 0.15
C LEU A 235 -21.88 3.60 0.47
N MET A 236 -21.52 4.88 0.43
CA MET A 236 -20.18 5.37 0.72
C MET A 236 -19.76 5.07 2.16
N GLU A 237 -20.63 5.25 3.16
CA GLU A 237 -20.33 4.88 4.55
C GLU A 237 -20.01 3.38 4.73
N ALA A 238 -20.62 2.50 3.92
CA ALA A 238 -20.36 1.06 3.99
C ALA A 238 -19.10 0.66 3.19
N VAL A 239 -18.81 1.36 2.09
CA VAL A 239 -17.74 1.03 1.14
C VAL A 239 -16.41 1.69 1.50
N ASP A 240 -16.42 2.88 2.10
CA ASP A 240 -15.21 3.55 2.62
C ASP A 240 -14.59 2.80 3.81
N MET A 241 -15.39 1.98 4.50
CA MET A 241 -14.92 1.12 5.59
C MET A 241 -14.35 -0.23 5.10
N LEU A 242 -14.43 -0.54 3.80
CA LEU A 242 -13.86 -1.78 3.30
C LEU A 242 -12.33 -1.70 3.36
N PRO A 243 -11.65 -2.65 4.01
CA PRO A 243 -10.20 -2.58 4.14
C PRO A 243 -9.50 -2.99 2.84
N GLY A 244 -8.50 -2.22 2.41
CA GLY A 244 -7.69 -2.51 1.22
C GLY A 244 -6.96 -3.85 1.29
N LEU A 245 -6.74 -4.38 2.50
CA LEU A 245 -6.13 -5.68 2.71
C LEU A 245 -7.00 -6.87 2.29
N VAL A 246 -8.33 -6.71 2.24
CA VAL A 246 -9.23 -7.79 1.82
C VAL A 246 -8.96 -8.21 0.36
N PRO A 247 -9.01 -7.31 -0.65
CA PRO A 247 -8.69 -7.70 -2.02
C PRO A 247 -7.27 -8.23 -2.17
N MET A 248 -6.30 -7.73 -1.38
CA MET A 248 -4.92 -8.25 -1.41
C MET A 248 -4.85 -9.70 -0.93
N ALA A 249 -5.49 -10.02 0.19
CA ALA A 249 -5.55 -11.37 0.74
C ALA A 249 -6.22 -12.33 -0.24
N VAL A 250 -7.32 -11.91 -0.87
CA VAL A 250 -8.04 -12.71 -1.88
C VAL A 250 -7.14 -13.03 -3.07
N VAL A 251 -6.44 -12.04 -3.64
CA VAL A 251 -5.51 -12.26 -4.76
C VAL A 251 -4.40 -13.23 -4.37
N LEU A 252 -3.77 -13.03 -3.20
CA LEU A 252 -2.71 -13.90 -2.71
C LEU A 252 -3.16 -15.37 -2.67
N LEU A 253 -4.33 -15.62 -2.07
CA LEU A 253 -4.88 -16.96 -1.88
C LEU A 253 -5.29 -17.61 -3.20
N ILE A 254 -5.99 -16.87 -4.07
CA ILE A 254 -6.51 -17.41 -5.33
C ILE A 254 -5.36 -17.73 -6.29
N VAL A 255 -4.44 -16.79 -6.50
CA VAL A 255 -3.34 -16.96 -7.46
C VAL A 255 -2.39 -18.06 -7.02
N ASN A 256 -2.12 -18.17 -5.72
CA ASN A 256 -1.19 -19.15 -5.18
C ASN A 256 -1.86 -20.40 -4.61
N ARG A 257 -3.15 -20.64 -4.91
CA ARG A 257 -3.94 -21.78 -4.38
C ARG A 257 -3.25 -23.15 -4.47
N LYS A 258 -2.42 -23.35 -5.50
CA LYS A 258 -1.69 -24.62 -5.74
C LYS A 258 -0.57 -24.87 -4.72
N HIS A 259 -0.06 -23.83 -4.07
CA HIS A 259 1.04 -23.92 -3.10
C HIS A 259 0.55 -24.17 -1.68
N PHE A 260 -0.74 -23.93 -1.41
CA PHE A 260 -1.33 -24.20 -0.11
C PHE A 260 -1.78 -25.65 -0.02
N ARG A 261 -1.14 -26.42 0.86
CA ARG A 261 -1.48 -27.83 1.10
C ARG A 261 -2.08 -27.97 2.49
N PHE A 262 -3.34 -27.55 2.61
CA PHE A 262 -4.04 -27.62 3.89
C PHE A 262 -4.53 -29.03 4.19
N SER A 263 -4.29 -29.48 5.42
CA SER A 263 -4.95 -30.65 6.01
C SER A 263 -6.47 -30.41 6.13
N ARG A 264 -7.25 -31.48 6.32
CA ARG A 264 -8.71 -31.34 6.52
C ARG A 264 -9.03 -30.54 7.79
N GLU A 265 -8.19 -30.65 8.81
CA GLU A 265 -8.33 -29.93 10.08
C GLU A 265 -7.99 -28.45 9.92
N GLU A 266 -6.91 -28.12 9.20
CA GLU A 266 -6.54 -26.73 8.89
C GLU A 266 -7.61 -26.02 8.08
N LYS A 267 -8.24 -26.71 7.12
CA LYS A 267 -9.38 -26.16 6.36
C LYS A 267 -10.57 -25.85 7.26
N ARG A 268 -10.86 -26.73 8.23
CA ARG A 268 -11.94 -26.51 9.20
C ARG A 268 -11.61 -25.33 10.12
N ALA A 269 -10.39 -25.28 10.66
CA ALA A 269 -9.94 -24.17 11.49
C ALA A 269 -9.98 -22.83 10.74
N MET A 270 -9.52 -22.81 9.48
CA MET A 270 -9.62 -21.63 8.60
C MET A 270 -11.07 -21.22 8.34
N ALA A 271 -11.97 -22.17 8.07
CA ALA A 271 -13.38 -21.87 7.84
C ALA A 271 -14.04 -21.29 9.10
N VAL A 272 -13.74 -21.85 10.27
CA VAL A 272 -14.23 -21.34 11.56
C VAL A 272 -13.67 -19.94 11.84
N ALA A 273 -12.37 -19.72 11.61
CA ALA A 273 -11.76 -18.41 11.76
C ALA A 273 -12.38 -17.37 10.79
N ALA A 274 -12.61 -17.75 9.53
CA ALA A 274 -13.25 -16.89 8.54
C ALA A 274 -14.69 -16.55 8.93
N LEU A 275 -15.45 -17.52 9.42
CA LEU A 275 -16.80 -17.30 9.95
C LEU A 275 -16.80 -16.38 11.17
N LEU A 276 -15.90 -16.60 12.14
CA LEU A 276 -15.77 -15.74 13.32
C LEU A 276 -15.40 -14.31 12.93
N ILE A 277 -14.43 -14.13 12.04
CA ILE A 277 -13.99 -12.81 11.58
C ILE A 277 -15.11 -12.10 10.83
N THR A 278 -15.79 -12.80 9.91
CA THR A 278 -16.95 -12.25 9.20
C THR A 278 -18.07 -11.88 10.17
N GLY A 279 -18.33 -12.73 11.17
CA GLY A 279 -19.32 -12.47 12.21
C GLY A 279 -18.97 -11.24 13.07
N ILE A 280 -17.72 -11.10 13.49
CA ILE A 280 -17.22 -9.94 14.26
C ILE A 280 -17.35 -8.66 13.42
N ILE A 281 -16.93 -8.68 12.17
CA ILE A 281 -17.04 -7.53 11.25
C ILE A 281 -18.51 -7.16 11.05
N THR A 282 -19.38 -8.14 10.79
CA THR A 282 -20.82 -7.91 10.57
C THR A 282 -21.50 -7.36 11.82
N LEU A 283 -21.17 -7.91 13.00
CA LEU A 283 -21.69 -7.43 14.28
C LEU A 283 -21.22 -6.00 14.56
N ALA A 284 -19.91 -5.73 14.40
CA ALA A 284 -19.35 -4.41 14.57
C ALA A 284 -20.03 -3.39 13.65
N PHE A 285 -20.21 -3.74 12.38
CA PHE A 285 -20.92 -2.91 11.41
C PHE A 285 -22.38 -2.65 11.81
N TRP A 286 -23.05 -3.65 12.39
CA TRP A 286 -24.42 -3.49 12.88
C TRP A 286 -24.51 -2.62 14.14
N THR A 287 -23.52 -2.69 15.04
CA THR A 287 -23.49 -1.89 16.28
C THR A 287 -22.98 -0.46 16.09
N LEU A 288 -22.23 -0.19 15.03
CA LEU A 288 -21.70 1.14 14.70
C LEU A 288 -22.67 1.98 13.85
N ARG A 289 -23.79 1.38 13.40
CA ARG A 289 -24.94 2.08 12.82
C ARG A 289 -25.91 2.52 13.90
#